data_AF-A0A2X2BX87-F1
#
_entry.id   AF-A0A2X2BX87-F1
#
_cell.length_a   1.000
_cell.length_b   1.000
_cell.length_c   1.000
_cell.angle_alpha   90.00
_cell.angle_beta   90.00
_cell.angle_gamma   90.00
#
_symmetry.space_group_name_H-M   'P 1'
#
loop_
_entity.id
_entity.type
_entity.pdbx_description
1 polymer ?
#
loop_
_entity_poly.entity_id
_entity_poly.type
_entity_poly.pdbx_seq_one_letter_code
_entity_poly.pdbx_strand_id
1 'polypeptide(L)'
;MKPVTLSTLNRYKQEKKKFATITAYDASFARLFANEGIPAMLIGDSLGMTLQGHDSTLPVTVEQIAYHTRCVRAGAPNAFLIADMPFMSYSTPEQACLNAAILMQAGANMGQN
;
A
#
# COMPACT_ATOMS: atom_id res chain seq x y z
N MET A 1 13.79 -0.25 12.76
CA MET A 1 12.77 0.83 12.90
C MET A 1 11.59 0.27 13.68
N LYS A 2 10.95 1.03 14.58
CA LYS A 2 9.72 0.57 15.24
C LYS A 2 8.57 0.47 14.22
N PRO A 3 7.63 -0.49 14.35
CA PRO A 3 6.45 -0.54 13.49
C PRO A 3 5.67 0.78 13.50
N VAL A 4 5.38 1.31 12.32
CA VAL A 4 4.49 2.45 12.13
C VAL A 4 3.05 1.93 12.13
N THR A 5 2.20 2.53 12.95
CA THR A 5 0.81 2.14 13.13
C THR A 5 -0.13 3.30 12.85
N LEU A 6 -1.44 3.04 12.73
CA LEU A 6 -2.44 4.10 12.62
C LEU A 6 -2.35 5.09 13.81
N SER A 7 -2.11 4.60 15.02
CA SER A 7 -1.89 5.44 16.20
C SER A 7 -0.63 6.31 16.08
N THR A 8 0.42 5.80 15.42
CA THR A 8 1.64 6.59 15.13
C THR A 8 1.33 7.75 14.19
N LEU A 9 0.58 7.49 13.12
CA LEU A 9 0.19 8.52 12.14
C LEU A 9 -0.79 9.54 12.74
N ASN A 10 -1.74 9.09 13.56
CA ASN A 10 -2.65 9.97 14.30
C ASN A 10 -1.91 10.90 15.25
N ARG A 11 -0.88 10.39 15.94
CA ARG A 11 -0.01 11.22 16.78
C ARG A 11 0.75 12.27 15.97
N TYR A 12 1.31 11.90 14.80
CA TYR A 12 1.95 12.89 13.91
C TYR A 12 0.98 14.02 13.53
N LYS A 13 -0.28 13.68 13.21
CA LYS A 13 -1.32 14.67 12.94
C LYS A 13 -1.58 15.60 14.13
N GLN A 14 -1.72 15.06 15.34
CA GLN A 14 -1.94 15.85 16.58
C GLN A 14 -0.76 16.78 16.87
N GLU A 15 0.47 16.30 16.66
CA GLU A 15 1.71 17.07 16.82
C GLU A 15 1.97 18.04 15.67
N LYS A 16 1.10 18.10 14.65
CA LYS A 16 1.31 18.86 13.40
C LYS A 16 2.61 18.50 12.68
N LYS A 17 3.14 17.29 12.92
CA LYS A 17 4.33 16.77 12.26
C LYS A 17 3.95 16.20 10.89
N LYS A 18 4.53 16.77 9.83
CA LYS A 18 4.39 16.24 8.47
C LYS A 18 5.22 14.96 8.30
N PHE A 19 4.75 14.08 7.44
CA PHE A 19 5.49 12.90 6.99
C PHE A 19 5.27 12.70 5.50
N ALA A 20 6.25 12.11 4.83
CA ALA A 20 6.17 11.78 3.41
C ALA A 20 5.53 10.40 3.21
N THR A 21 4.89 10.23 2.06
CA THR A 21 4.42 8.95 1.53
C THR A 21 4.96 8.78 0.12
N ILE A 22 5.14 7.54 -0.32
CA ILE A 22 5.61 7.22 -1.66
C ILE A 22 4.97 5.92 -2.14
N THR A 23 4.80 5.77 -3.45
CA THR A 23 4.41 4.49 -4.01
C THR A 23 5.57 3.51 -4.00
N ALA A 24 5.29 2.23 -3.76
CA ALA A 24 6.27 1.16 -3.77
C ALA A 24 5.63 -0.12 -4.31
N TYR A 25 6.41 -0.93 -5.03
CA TYR A 25 5.88 -2.13 -5.68
C TYR A 25 6.78 -3.36 -5.54
N ASP A 26 8.01 -3.21 -5.02
CA ASP A 26 8.93 -4.31 -4.80
C ASP A 26 9.71 -4.18 -3.49
N ALA A 27 10.39 -5.27 -3.11
CA ALA A 27 11.12 -5.36 -1.86
C ALA A 27 12.36 -4.46 -1.83
N SER A 28 13.03 -4.25 -2.97
CA SER A 28 14.29 -3.52 -3.05
C SER A 28 14.06 -2.03 -2.81
N PHE A 29 13.12 -1.42 -3.53
CA PHE A 29 12.76 -0.03 -3.32
C PHE A 29 12.07 0.20 -1.98
N ALA A 30 11.20 -0.72 -1.54
CA ALA A 30 10.60 -0.62 -0.21
C ALA A 30 11.67 -0.60 0.90
N ARG A 31 12.72 -1.43 0.79
CA ARG A 31 13.84 -1.42 1.73
C ARG A 31 14.59 -0.09 1.72
N LEU A 32 14.85 0.45 0.53
CA LEU A 32 15.49 1.77 0.38
C LEU A 32 14.65 2.87 1.06
N PHE A 33 13.36 2.96 0.72
CA PHE A 33 12.47 3.97 1.29
C PHE A 33 12.32 3.86 2.81
N ALA A 34 12.29 2.64 3.35
CA ALA A 34 12.24 2.40 4.79
C ALA A 34 13.53 2.86 5.49
N ASN A 35 14.69 2.67 4.86
CA ASN A 35 15.97 3.14 5.38
C ASN A 35 16.08 4.68 5.37
N GLU A 36 15.49 5.34 4.36
CA GLU A 36 15.38 6.80 4.27
C GLU A 36 14.27 7.38 5.18
N GLY A 37 13.63 6.55 6.00
CA GLY A 37 12.69 6.99 7.02
C GLY A 37 11.29 7.32 6.51
N ILE A 38 10.91 6.83 5.32
CA ILE A 38 9.52 6.93 4.84
C ILE A 38 8.62 6.03 5.71
N PRO A 39 7.69 6.60 6.50
CA PRO A 39 6.95 5.82 7.48
C PRO A 39 5.76 5.07 6.89
N ALA A 40 5.27 5.47 5.72
CA ALA A 40 4.13 4.87 5.06
C ALA A 40 4.33 4.79 3.54
N MET A 41 3.89 3.70 2.93
CA MET A 41 4.03 3.44 1.50
C MET A 41 2.70 2.99 0.90
N LEU A 42 2.47 3.37 -0.35
CA LEU A 42 1.27 3.02 -1.11
C LEU A 42 1.60 1.98 -2.18
N ILE A 43 0.90 0.85 -2.16
CA ILE A 43 0.86 -0.11 -3.25
C ILE A 43 -0.37 0.24 -4.09
N GLY A 44 -0.17 1.16 -5.04
CA GLY A 44 -1.26 1.72 -5.81
C GLY A 44 -1.42 1.13 -7.21
N ASP A 45 -2.60 1.28 -7.78
CA ASP A 45 -2.95 0.82 -9.13
C ASP A 45 -2.15 1.52 -10.25
N SER A 46 -1.49 2.64 -9.94
CA SER A 46 -0.43 3.27 -10.75
C SER A 46 0.67 2.31 -11.24
N LEU A 47 0.82 1.13 -10.63
CA LEU A 47 1.65 0.04 -11.17
C LEU A 47 1.21 -0.42 -12.58
N GLY A 48 -0.06 -0.26 -12.92
CA GLY A 48 -0.59 -0.58 -14.25
C GLY A 48 0.10 0.26 -15.33
N MET A 49 0.39 1.52 -15.03
CA MET A 49 1.08 2.39 -15.96
C MET A 49 2.60 2.27 -15.83
N THR A 50 3.12 2.30 -14.61
CA THR A 50 4.56 2.42 -14.36
C THR A 50 5.34 1.11 -14.47
N LEU A 51 4.70 -0.04 -14.24
CA LEU A 51 5.32 -1.37 -14.34
C LEU A 51 4.76 -2.19 -15.49
N GLN A 52 3.45 -2.17 -15.71
CA GLN A 52 2.79 -3.02 -16.70
C GLN A 52 2.68 -2.35 -18.08
N GLY A 53 2.89 -1.02 -18.17
CA GLY A 53 2.87 -0.28 -19.42
C GLY A 53 1.48 -0.08 -20.02
N HIS A 54 0.43 -0.16 -19.22
CA HIS A 54 -0.94 0.16 -19.64
C HIS A 54 -1.15 1.68 -19.76
N ASP A 55 -2.08 2.08 -20.63
CA ASP A 55 -2.47 3.49 -20.80
C ASP A 55 -3.30 4.03 -19.62
N SER A 56 -3.76 3.16 -18.74
CA SER A 56 -4.56 3.49 -17.56
C SER A 56 -4.42 2.41 -16.49
N THR A 57 -4.99 2.65 -15.31
CA THR A 57 -4.97 1.68 -14.19
C THR A 57 -6.16 0.71 -14.20
N LEU A 58 -7.12 0.89 -15.11
CA LEU A 58 -8.32 0.05 -15.27
C LEU A 58 -8.03 -1.47 -15.36
N PRO A 59 -6.96 -1.94 -16.04
CA PRO A 59 -6.68 -3.38 -16.14
C PRO A 59 -6.13 -4.01 -14.86
N VAL A 60 -5.78 -3.22 -13.84
CA VAL A 60 -5.11 -3.72 -12.64
C VAL A 60 -6.07 -4.56 -11.80
N THR A 61 -5.61 -5.73 -11.33
CA THR A 61 -6.42 -6.67 -10.54
C THR A 61 -6.03 -6.67 -9.06
N VAL A 62 -6.95 -7.15 -8.20
CA VAL A 62 -6.70 -7.30 -6.75
C VAL A 62 -5.51 -8.21 -6.49
N GLU A 63 -5.35 -9.27 -7.28
CA GLU A 63 -4.25 -10.23 -7.17
C GLU A 63 -2.90 -9.58 -7.48
N GLN A 64 -2.85 -8.65 -8.44
CA GLN A 64 -1.64 -7.91 -8.78
C GLN A 64 -1.26 -6.95 -7.65
N ILE A 65 -2.22 -6.21 -7.08
CA ILE A 65 -1.96 -5.39 -5.88
C ILE A 65 -1.50 -6.27 -4.73
N ALA A 66 -2.14 -7.42 -4.49
CA ALA A 66 -1.75 -8.36 -3.44
C ALA A 66 -0.33 -8.91 -3.66
N TYR A 67 0.07 -9.19 -4.90
CA TYR A 67 1.43 -9.60 -5.24
C TYR A 67 2.45 -8.53 -4.84
N HIS A 68 2.25 -7.29 -5.31
CA HIS A 68 3.16 -6.20 -4.99
C HIS A 68 3.15 -5.84 -3.49
N THR A 69 2.01 -5.99 -2.82
CA THR A 69 1.89 -5.83 -1.36
C THR A 69 2.78 -6.81 -0.60
N ARG A 70 2.81 -8.09 -0.99
CA ARG A 70 3.71 -9.09 -0.39
C ARG A 70 5.17 -8.71 -0.58
N CYS A 71 5.54 -8.27 -1.80
CA CYS A 71 6.90 -7.84 -2.11
C CYS A 71 7.32 -6.64 -1.25
N VAL A 72 6.48 -5.61 -1.16
CA VAL A 72 6.77 -4.40 -0.36
C VAL A 72 6.87 -4.71 1.13
N ARG A 73 5.96 -5.56 1.66
CA ARG A 73 6.03 -5.99 3.08
C ARG A 73 7.33 -6.69 3.41
N ALA A 74 7.86 -7.53 2.51
CA ALA A 74 9.15 -8.19 2.71
C ALA A 74 10.32 -7.19 2.81
N GLY A 75 10.30 -6.12 2.00
CA GLY A 75 11.33 -5.07 2.03
C GLY A 75 11.21 -4.08 3.20
N ALA A 76 9.98 -3.74 3.58
CA ALA A 76 9.65 -2.74 4.60
C ALA A 76 8.75 -3.31 5.72
N PRO A 77 9.24 -4.25 6.54
CA PRO A 77 8.43 -4.98 7.52
C PRO A 77 7.78 -4.08 8.58
N ASN A 78 8.34 -2.89 8.83
CA ASN A 78 7.89 -1.96 9.86
C ASN A 78 7.16 -0.71 9.30
N ALA A 79 7.07 -0.54 7.98
CA ALA A 79 6.35 0.58 7.40
C ALA A 79 4.84 0.34 7.45
N PHE A 80 4.07 1.43 7.49
CA PHE A 80 2.62 1.39 7.35
C PHE A 80 2.26 1.26 5.87
N LEU A 81 1.70 0.12 5.47
CA LEU A 81 1.40 -0.17 4.07
C LEU A 81 -0.09 0.07 3.78
N ILE A 82 -0.34 0.90 2.77
CA ILE A 82 -1.67 1.14 2.21
C ILE A 82 -1.70 0.43 0.86
N ALA A 83 -2.75 -0.32 0.57
CA ALA A 83 -2.92 -1.00 -0.71
C ALA A 83 -4.24 -0.58 -1.35
N ASP A 84 -4.19 -0.18 -2.62
CA ASP A 84 -5.39 0.22 -3.35
C ASP A 84 -6.26 -1.01 -3.67
N MET A 85 -7.56 -0.88 -3.46
CA MET A 85 -8.55 -1.73 -4.09
C MET A 85 -8.75 -1.18 -5.51
N PRO A 86 -8.35 -1.91 -6.57
CA PRO A 86 -8.40 -1.40 -7.94
C PRO A 86 -9.84 -1.26 -8.45
N PHE A 87 -10.00 -0.63 -9.61
CA PHE A 87 -11.30 -0.32 -10.22
C PHE A 87 -12.31 -1.47 -10.14
N MET A 88 -13.55 -1.18 -9.71
CA MET A 88 -14.67 -2.13 -9.57
C MET A 88 -14.44 -3.29 -8.59
N SER A 89 -13.36 -3.30 -7.80
CA SER A 89 -13.14 -4.29 -6.74
C SER A 89 -13.86 -3.97 -5.42
N TYR A 90 -14.60 -2.86 -5.35
CA TYR A 90 -15.23 -2.38 -4.11
C TYR A 90 -16.63 -1.80 -4.36
N SER A 91 -17.33 -2.27 -5.39
CA SER A 91 -18.62 -1.72 -5.82
C SER A 91 -19.77 -2.03 -4.86
N THR A 92 -19.61 -3.01 -3.95
CA THR A 92 -20.50 -3.21 -2.80
C THR A 92 -19.67 -3.33 -1.50
N PRO A 93 -20.28 -3.08 -0.33
CA PRO A 93 -19.60 -3.25 0.96
C PRO A 93 -19.03 -4.66 1.17
N GLU A 94 -19.76 -5.70 0.74
CA GLU A 94 -19.33 -7.09 0.86
C GLU A 94 -18.11 -7.35 -0.03
N GLN A 95 -18.15 -6.89 -1.28
CA GLN A 95 -17.04 -7.03 -2.23
C GLN A 95 -15.80 -6.28 -1.73
N ALA A 96 -15.99 -5.05 -1.24
CA ALA A 96 -14.92 -4.24 -0.66
C ALA A 96 -14.29 -4.93 0.56
N CYS A 97 -15.11 -5.50 1.45
CA CYS A 97 -14.62 -6.21 2.63
C CYS A 97 -13.81 -7.47 2.25
N LEU A 98 -14.30 -8.27 1.30
CA LEU A 98 -13.60 -9.46 0.81
C LEU A 98 -12.25 -9.11 0.18
N ASN A 99 -12.21 -8.09 -0.68
CA ASN A 99 -10.97 -7.69 -1.35
C ASN A 99 -10.00 -7.02 -0.39
N ALA A 100 -10.47 -6.19 0.55
CA ALA A 100 -9.63 -5.66 1.63
C ALA A 100 -9.01 -6.79 2.47
N ALA A 101 -9.74 -7.86 2.76
CA ALA A 101 -9.20 -9.01 3.48
C ALA A 101 -8.04 -9.68 2.73
N ILE A 102 -8.13 -9.83 1.40
CA ILE A 102 -7.03 -10.34 0.56
C ILE A 102 -5.79 -9.45 0.67
N LEU A 103 -5.96 -8.13 0.56
CA LEU A 103 -4.86 -7.18 0.65
C LEU A 103 -4.22 -7.15 2.05
N MET A 104 -5.03 -7.26 3.10
CA MET A 104 -4.54 -7.35 4.48
C MET A 104 -3.77 -8.65 4.72
N GLN A 105 -4.25 -9.79 4.21
CA GLN A 105 -3.51 -11.06 4.24
C GLN A 105 -2.19 -10.99 3.46
N ALA A 106 -2.14 -10.20 2.38
CA ALA A 106 -0.92 -9.95 1.63
C ALA A 106 0.09 -9.05 2.38
N GLY A 107 -0.33 -8.39 3.45
CA GLY A 107 0.55 -7.60 4.32
C GLY A 107 0.21 -6.11 4.40
N ALA A 108 -0.90 -5.64 3.82
CA ALA A 108 -1.38 -4.27 3.97
C ALA A 108 -1.86 -4.01 5.41
N ASN A 109 -1.69 -2.78 5.89
CA ASN A 109 -2.29 -2.30 7.13
C ASN A 109 -3.65 -1.63 6.89
N MET A 110 -3.91 -1.18 5.67
CA MET A 110 -5.12 -0.47 5.26
C MET A 110 -5.39 -0.75 3.77
N GLY A 111 -6.65 -1.06 3.44
CA GLY A 111 -7.14 -1.01 2.06
C GLY A 111 -7.66 0.41 1.75
N GLN A 112 -7.38 0.92 0.56
CA GLN A 112 -7.83 2.23 0.08
C GLN A 112 -8.74 2.05 -1.14
N ASN A 113 -9.91 2.71 -1.15
CA ASN A 113 -10.88 2.71 -2.25
C ASN A 113 -11.01 4.09 -2.91
#